data_AF-A0A919SZ44-F1
#
_entry.id   AF-A0A919SZ44-F1
#
_cell.length_a   1.000
_cell.length_b   1.000
_cell.length_c   1.000
_cell.angle_alpha   90.00
_cell.angle_beta   90.00
_cell.angle_gamma   90.00
#
_symmetry.space_group_name_H-M   'P 1'
#
loop_
_entity.id
_entity.type
_entity.pdbx_description
1 polymer ?
#
loop_
_entity_poly.entity_id
_entity_poly.type
_entity_poly.pdbx_seq_one_letter_code
_entity_poly.pdbx_strand_id
1 'polypeptide(L)'
;MHPLSPLLNGAKSIAVIVAALSWQTLSQVGLERFAIVVAVLAVGVVIYSVIGWLNTGYHLVGRELRIQDGLLWRRNRAIPLDRLQAVELRRPLLAQLTGLAELRLEVVGGGKTEAPLAYLSVKEASALRERLLALAGRTPGSGEQATAEQAPMPERPLFRVRNRDLVISQLLTPQAFFLPVGVAFVVTQFVLEGSWTFIGIASTVTAMAGVVLQPVRRVLQDWDFRLGRDADGRLSVRFGLVETRSQIVPLNRVQAIGVTWPLLWRLQGWLHLRLDIAGYAGPQSGGDDKRSDRLLPVGVFEAGRLLVWEVLPGVDLGALPTAPPPRRARWLHPFAFRAMGAGLTPEVFVARTGVLTREMTLVPYARLQSVRVIQGPVQRLLDLATVYADTAGGQSGVAKDRDVAEAWWLAEQLSIRARQARGPAPLMTSTVNEPVDALWQRPDRAQAPTA
;
A
#
# COMPACT_ATOMS: atom_id res chain seq x y z
N MET A 1 0.80 -25.73 14.19
CA MET A 1 1.12 -24.33 14.58
C MET A 1 2.15 -24.36 15.69
N HIS A 2 2.98 -23.33 15.87
CA HIS A 2 4.07 -23.37 16.85
C HIS A 2 3.53 -23.20 18.30
N PRO A 3 4.03 -23.94 19.30
CA PRO A 3 3.55 -23.87 20.70
C PRO A 3 3.76 -22.53 21.39
N LEU A 4 4.65 -21.67 20.89
CA LEU A 4 4.87 -20.31 21.43
C LEU A 4 3.84 -19.27 20.95
N SER A 5 2.93 -19.64 20.04
CA SER A 5 1.92 -18.71 19.52
C SER A 5 1.04 -18.04 20.59
N PRO A 6 0.59 -18.73 21.66
CA PRO A 6 -0.16 -18.13 22.77
C PRO A 6 0.58 -17.00 23.46
N LEU A 7 1.87 -17.20 23.76
CA LEU A 7 2.71 -16.22 24.44
C LEU A 7 2.87 -14.95 23.60
N LEU A 8 3.11 -15.11 22.29
CA LEU A 8 3.30 -13.99 21.37
C LEU A 8 2.02 -13.15 21.18
N ASN A 9 0.85 -13.80 21.12
CA ASN A 9 -0.45 -13.11 21.04
C ASN A 9 -0.84 -12.46 22.38
N GLY A 10 -0.59 -13.15 23.49
CA GLY A 10 -0.89 -12.68 24.84
C GLY A 10 -0.07 -11.45 25.24
N ALA A 11 1.21 -11.41 24.87
CA ALA A 11 2.12 -10.32 25.24
C ALA A 11 1.63 -8.93 24.79
N LYS A 12 1.05 -8.81 23.59
CA LYS A 12 0.47 -7.55 23.10
C LYS A 12 -0.70 -7.09 23.98
N SER A 13 -1.56 -8.02 24.36
CA SER A 13 -2.73 -7.78 25.20
C SER A 13 -2.32 -7.36 26.61
N ILE A 14 -1.29 -7.99 27.18
CA ILE A 14 -0.73 -7.64 28.50
C ILE A 14 -0.21 -6.20 28.47
N ALA A 15 0.57 -5.81 27.45
CA ALA A 15 1.08 -4.45 27.35
C ALA A 15 -0.06 -3.40 27.26
N VAL A 16 -1.13 -3.69 26.51
CA VAL A 16 -2.31 -2.82 26.42
C VAL A 16 -3.05 -2.76 27.75
N ILE A 17 -3.22 -3.89 28.45
CA ILE A 17 -3.87 -3.95 29.76
C ILE A 17 -3.07 -3.12 30.78
N VAL A 18 -1.75 -3.28 30.82
CA VAL A 18 -0.87 -2.50 31.70
C VAL A 18 -0.95 -1.01 31.37
N ALA A 19 -1.01 -0.63 30.10
CA ALA A 19 -1.17 0.76 29.70
C ALA A 19 -2.58 1.33 30.01
N ALA A 20 -3.62 0.51 29.86
CA ALA A 20 -5.02 0.89 30.08
C ALA A 20 -5.37 1.00 31.57
N LEU A 21 -4.75 0.16 32.41
CA LEU A 21 -4.77 0.25 33.88
C LEU A 21 -3.90 1.42 34.35
N SER A 22 -4.16 2.61 33.80
CA SER A 22 -3.32 3.80 33.84
C SER A 22 -2.66 4.14 35.19
N TRP A 23 -1.76 5.12 35.16
CA TRP A 23 -1.11 5.70 36.35
C TRP A 23 -2.10 6.06 37.49
N GLN A 24 -3.36 6.35 37.14
CA GLN A 24 -4.43 6.64 38.10
C GLN A 24 -4.84 5.43 38.95
N THR A 25 -4.89 4.23 38.38
CA THR A 25 -5.14 3.01 39.16
C THR A 25 -3.95 2.66 40.05
N LEU A 26 -2.71 2.90 39.58
CA LEU A 26 -1.52 2.70 40.40
C LEU A 26 -1.52 3.62 41.63
N SER A 27 -1.88 4.90 41.45
CA SER A 27 -1.89 5.88 42.55
C SER A 27 -2.99 5.64 43.59
N GLN A 28 -4.10 5.01 43.21
CA GLN A 28 -5.21 4.70 44.13
C GLN A 28 -5.00 3.43 44.94
N VAL A 29 -4.42 2.38 44.33
CA VAL A 29 -4.44 1.02 44.90
C VAL A 29 -3.08 0.60 45.49
N GLY A 30 -2.00 1.33 45.17
CA GLY A 30 -0.64 1.02 45.60
C GLY A 30 0.05 -0.05 44.76
N LEU A 31 1.39 -0.07 44.78
CA LEU A 31 2.23 -0.92 43.93
C LEU A 31 1.94 -2.43 44.08
N GLU A 32 1.79 -2.91 45.31
CA GLU A 32 1.59 -4.35 45.57
C GLU A 32 0.27 -4.87 45.00
N ARG A 33 -0.84 -4.19 45.30
CA ARG A 33 -2.17 -4.59 44.79
C ARG A 33 -2.26 -4.43 43.29
N PHE A 34 -1.65 -3.38 42.73
CA PHE A 34 -1.54 -3.20 41.29
C PHE A 34 -0.80 -4.37 40.63
N ALA A 35 0.35 -4.78 41.19
CA ALA A 35 1.13 -5.91 40.69
C ALA A 35 0.33 -7.22 40.71
N ILE A 36 -0.45 -7.46 41.77
CA ILE A 36 -1.34 -8.64 41.86
C ILE A 36 -2.41 -8.61 40.78
N VAL A 37 -3.09 -7.48 40.58
CA VAL A 37 -4.11 -7.33 39.53
C VAL A 37 -3.53 -7.57 38.14
N VAL A 38 -2.36 -6.98 37.86
CA VAL A 38 -1.65 -7.19 36.59
C VAL A 38 -1.24 -8.66 36.41
N ALA A 39 -0.75 -9.31 37.46
CA ALA A 39 -0.36 -10.72 37.41
C ALA A 39 -1.58 -11.64 37.13
N VAL A 40 -2.70 -11.42 37.82
CA VAL A 40 -3.94 -12.18 37.62
C VAL A 40 -4.46 -12.00 36.19
N LEU A 41 -4.48 -10.76 35.69
CA LEU A 41 -4.89 -10.47 34.31
C LEU A 41 -3.93 -11.09 33.29
N ALA A 42 -2.62 -11.03 33.54
CA ALA A 42 -1.62 -11.65 32.67
C ALA A 42 -1.81 -13.17 32.59
N VAL A 43 -2.05 -13.84 33.73
CA VAL A 43 -2.36 -15.28 33.77
C VAL A 43 -3.65 -15.58 33.00
N GLY A 44 -4.71 -14.79 33.21
CA GLY A 44 -5.96 -14.92 32.46
C GLY A 44 -5.77 -14.80 30.95
N VAL A 45 -4.96 -13.83 30.51
CA VAL A 45 -4.61 -13.64 29.09
C VAL A 45 -3.83 -14.83 28.52
N VAL A 46 -2.87 -15.38 29.29
CA VAL A 46 -2.11 -16.55 28.87
C VAL A 46 -3.02 -17.77 28.73
N ILE A 47 -3.88 -18.04 29.72
CA ILE A 47 -4.85 -19.14 29.68
C ILE A 47 -5.77 -18.98 28.46
N TYR A 48 -6.37 -17.80 28.28
CA TYR A 48 -7.21 -17.48 27.13
C TYR A 48 -6.48 -17.76 25.80
N SER A 49 -5.21 -17.33 25.69
CA SER A 49 -4.40 -17.49 24.49
C SER A 49 -4.03 -18.95 24.21
N VAL A 50 -3.77 -19.74 25.25
CA VAL A 50 -3.44 -21.18 25.14
C VAL A 50 -4.65 -21.97 24.67
N ILE A 51 -5.82 -21.75 25.27
CA ILE A 51 -7.03 -22.45 24.85
C ILE A 51 -7.42 -22.02 23.42
N GLY A 52 -7.23 -20.74 23.08
CA GLY A 52 -7.40 -20.26 21.70
C GLY A 52 -6.52 -21.05 20.71
N TRP A 53 -5.22 -21.18 21.01
CA TRP A 53 -4.27 -21.92 20.18
C TRP A 53 -4.59 -23.40 20.01
N LEU A 54 -5.06 -24.08 21.07
CA LEU A 54 -5.49 -25.48 20.98
C LEU A 54 -6.65 -25.67 20.00
N ASN A 55 -7.50 -24.66 19.84
CA ASN A 55 -8.65 -24.67 18.94
C ASN A 55 -8.33 -24.07 17.56
N THR A 56 -7.11 -23.58 17.31
CA THR A 56 -6.72 -23.00 16.02
C THR A 56 -6.12 -24.08 15.11
N GLY A 57 -6.69 -24.25 13.93
CA GLY A 57 -6.24 -25.23 12.93
C GLY A 57 -6.30 -24.68 11.51
N TYR A 58 -5.53 -25.25 10.60
CA TYR A 58 -5.62 -24.95 9.17
C TYR A 58 -5.55 -26.23 8.34
N HIS A 59 -6.34 -26.29 7.27
CA HIS A 59 -6.33 -27.39 6.32
C HIS A 59 -6.45 -26.86 4.90
N LEU A 60 -5.66 -27.44 3.99
CA LEU A 60 -5.75 -27.15 2.56
C LEU A 60 -6.62 -28.24 1.92
N VAL A 61 -7.79 -27.88 1.39
CA VAL A 61 -8.73 -28.80 0.75
C VAL A 61 -8.91 -28.38 -0.70
N GLY A 62 -8.31 -29.13 -1.64
CA GLY A 62 -8.33 -28.77 -3.06
C GLY A 62 -7.72 -27.39 -3.30
N ARG A 63 -8.55 -26.41 -3.74
CA ARG A 63 -8.18 -25.00 -3.94
C ARG A 63 -8.75 -24.07 -2.86
N GLU A 64 -9.07 -24.58 -1.68
CA GLU A 64 -9.53 -23.78 -0.53
C GLU A 64 -8.58 -23.94 0.65
N LEU A 65 -8.20 -22.81 1.26
CA LEU A 65 -7.56 -22.79 2.56
C LEU A 65 -8.64 -22.60 3.63
N ARG A 66 -8.83 -23.62 4.47
CA ARG A 66 -9.77 -23.58 5.60
C ARG A 66 -9.01 -23.27 6.88
N ILE A 67 -9.40 -22.18 7.53
CA ILE A 67 -8.85 -21.73 8.81
C ILE A 67 -9.95 -21.82 9.86
N GLN A 68 -9.66 -22.55 10.93
CA GLN A 68 -10.51 -22.68 12.10
C GLN A 68 -9.89 -21.87 13.23
N ASP A 69 -10.66 -20.97 13.82
CA ASP A 69 -10.21 -20.14 14.93
C ASP A 69 -11.38 -19.85 15.89
N GLY A 70 -11.04 -19.51 17.13
CA GLY A 70 -11.99 -19.08 18.14
C GLY A 70 -12.01 -19.95 19.39
N LEU A 71 -12.11 -19.27 20.53
CA LEU A 71 -12.20 -19.89 21.84
C LEU A 71 -13.64 -20.25 22.22
N LEU A 72 -14.49 -19.22 22.33
CA LEU A 72 -15.91 -19.34 22.72
C LEU A 72 -16.83 -19.50 21.50
N TRP A 73 -16.55 -18.75 20.44
CA TRP A 73 -17.27 -18.85 19.16
C TRP A 73 -16.35 -19.46 18.12
N ARG A 74 -16.62 -20.71 17.73
CA ARG A 74 -15.90 -21.38 16.64
C ARG A 74 -16.21 -20.69 15.32
N ARG A 75 -15.18 -20.17 14.66
CA ARG A 75 -15.25 -19.52 13.36
C ARG A 75 -14.49 -20.39 12.37
N ASN A 76 -15.20 -20.97 11.42
CA ASN A 76 -14.60 -21.66 10.28
C ASN A 76 -14.64 -20.74 9.07
N ARG A 77 -13.49 -20.53 8.42
CA ARG A 77 -13.39 -19.67 7.24
C ARG A 77 -12.74 -20.46 6.12
N ALA A 78 -13.41 -20.52 4.98
CA ALA A 78 -12.85 -21.08 3.75
C ALA A 78 -12.44 -19.92 2.85
N ILE A 79 -11.14 -19.83 2.56
CA ILE A 79 -10.55 -18.85 1.66
C ILE A 79 -10.23 -19.59 0.35
N PRO A 80 -10.96 -19.34 -0.75
CA PRO A 80 -10.60 -19.86 -2.06
C PRO A 80 -9.24 -19.30 -2.46
N LEU A 81 -8.31 -20.17 -2.89
CA LEU A 81 -6.97 -19.76 -3.34
C LEU A 81 -7.03 -18.85 -4.56
N ASP A 82 -8.09 -18.93 -5.36
CA ASP A 82 -8.32 -18.03 -6.50
C ASP A 82 -8.60 -16.59 -6.08
N ARG A 83 -9.07 -16.39 -4.83
CA ARG A 83 -9.26 -15.07 -4.24
C ARG A 83 -8.06 -14.60 -3.44
N LEU A 84 -7.07 -15.46 -3.19
CA LEU A 84 -5.85 -15.10 -2.46
C LEU A 84 -4.99 -14.18 -3.33
N GLN A 85 -4.81 -12.93 -2.89
CA GLN A 85 -4.08 -11.90 -3.62
C GLN A 85 -2.63 -11.78 -3.19
N ALA A 86 -2.40 -11.77 -1.88
CA ALA A 86 -1.12 -11.50 -1.27
C ALA A 86 -0.89 -12.42 -0.09
N VAL A 87 0.36 -12.80 0.09
CA VAL A 87 0.83 -13.50 1.27
C VAL A 87 2.01 -12.70 1.83
N GLU A 88 1.76 -11.99 2.91
CA GLU A 88 2.76 -11.18 3.62
C GLU A 88 3.37 -12.00 4.76
N LEU A 89 4.70 -12.04 4.84
CA LEU A 89 5.42 -12.64 5.95
C LEU A 89 5.81 -11.55 6.94
N ARG A 90 5.31 -11.62 8.17
CA ARG A 90 5.58 -10.66 9.25
C ARG A 90 6.36 -11.31 10.38
N ARG A 91 7.38 -10.62 10.87
CA ARG A 91 8.20 -11.06 12.01
C ARG A 91 8.30 -9.93 13.03
N PRO A 92 7.28 -9.75 13.89
CA PRO A 92 7.36 -8.80 14.99
C PRO A 92 8.50 -9.17 15.95
N LEU A 93 9.04 -8.21 16.72
CA LEU A 93 10.22 -8.39 17.59
C LEU A 93 10.20 -9.70 18.38
N LEU A 94 9.10 -10.00 19.06
CA LEU A 94 8.98 -11.22 19.87
C LEU A 94 9.05 -12.50 19.00
N ALA A 95 8.51 -12.47 17.78
CA ALA A 95 8.65 -13.55 16.82
C ALA A 95 10.06 -13.61 16.23
N GLN A 96 10.72 -12.47 16.04
CA GLN A 96 12.10 -12.41 15.57
C GLN A 96 13.06 -13.06 16.58
N LEU A 97 12.91 -12.75 17.86
CA LEU A 97 13.70 -13.33 18.96
C LEU A 97 13.47 -14.83 19.11
N THR A 98 12.26 -15.32 18.83
CA THR A 98 11.89 -16.74 18.95
C THR A 98 12.06 -17.53 17.66
N GLY A 99 12.50 -16.91 16.56
CA GLY A 99 12.67 -17.60 15.27
C GLY A 99 11.37 -17.95 14.55
N LEU A 100 10.29 -17.22 14.85
CA LEU A 100 8.94 -17.42 14.31
C LEU A 100 8.54 -16.32 13.32
N ALA A 101 7.48 -16.60 12.55
CA ALA A 101 6.86 -15.68 11.61
C ALA A 101 5.34 -15.88 11.56
N GLU A 102 4.62 -14.78 11.36
CA GLU A 102 3.18 -14.69 11.15
C GLU A 102 2.92 -14.53 9.64
N LEU A 103 2.03 -15.32 9.05
CA LEU A 103 1.61 -15.14 7.66
C LEU A 103 0.30 -14.37 7.63
N ARG A 104 0.21 -13.32 6.83
CA ARG A 104 -1.06 -12.60 6.58
C ARG A 104 -1.51 -12.81 5.16
N LEU A 105 -2.78 -13.16 5.04
CA LEU A 105 -3.43 -13.46 3.77
C LEU A 105 -4.36 -12.29 3.41
N GLU A 106 -4.26 -11.83 2.18
CA GLU A 106 -5.16 -10.81 1.64
C GLU A 106 -6.00 -11.40 0.52
N VAL A 107 -7.30 -11.08 0.55
CA VAL A 107 -8.31 -11.76 -0.26
C VAL A 107 -9.16 -10.72 -1.00
N VAL A 108 -9.48 -10.99 -2.27
CA VAL A 108 -10.32 -10.09 -3.10
C VAL A 108 -11.72 -9.94 -2.49
N GLY A 109 -12.20 -8.71 -2.34
CA GLY A 109 -13.60 -8.42 -1.97
C GLY A 109 -13.95 -8.56 -0.49
N GLY A 110 -12.97 -8.92 0.36
CA GLY A 110 -13.09 -8.81 1.81
C GLY A 110 -12.53 -7.46 2.26
N GLY A 111 -13.37 -6.57 2.82
CA GLY A 111 -12.95 -5.23 3.28
C GLY A 111 -11.97 -5.23 4.48
N LYS A 112 -11.40 -6.38 4.85
CA LYS A 112 -10.44 -6.56 5.95
C LYS A 112 -9.36 -7.55 5.48
N THR A 113 -8.09 -7.26 5.74
CA THR A 113 -6.99 -8.23 5.69
C THR A 113 -7.45 -9.49 6.45
N GLU A 114 -7.64 -10.60 5.75
CA GLU A 114 -8.31 -11.78 6.29
C GLU A 114 -7.35 -12.59 7.17
N ALA A 115 -7.27 -12.13 8.42
CA ALA A 115 -6.70 -12.78 9.58
C ALA A 115 -5.21 -13.17 9.49
N PRO A 116 -4.44 -12.95 10.56
CA PRO A 116 -3.13 -13.55 10.66
C PRO A 116 -3.26 -15.06 10.82
N LEU A 117 -2.59 -15.81 9.95
CA LEU A 117 -2.26 -17.21 10.22
C LEU A 117 -1.35 -17.22 11.46
N ALA A 118 -1.55 -18.19 12.35
CA ALA A 118 -0.75 -18.27 13.57
C ALA A 118 0.76 -18.39 13.28
N TYR A 119 1.55 -18.16 14.31
CA TYR A 119 3.00 -18.20 14.21
C TYR A 119 3.49 -19.60 13.80
N LEU A 120 4.30 -19.62 12.75
CA LEU A 120 5.02 -20.78 12.22
C LEU A 120 6.52 -20.52 12.32
N SER A 121 7.33 -21.57 12.21
CA SER A 121 8.78 -21.36 12.05
C SER A 121 9.07 -20.63 10.74
N VAL A 122 10.17 -19.88 10.67
CA VAL A 122 10.52 -19.12 9.45
C VAL A 122 10.61 -20.03 8.20
N LYS A 123 11.12 -21.25 8.36
CA LYS A 123 11.22 -22.24 7.26
C LYS A 123 9.85 -22.71 6.80
N GLU A 124 8.96 -23.06 7.73
CA GLU A 124 7.59 -23.49 7.39
C GLU A 124 6.77 -22.34 6.79
N ALA A 125 6.94 -21.13 7.33
CA ALA A 125 6.21 -19.96 6.87
C ALA A 125 6.62 -19.56 5.44
N SER A 126 7.92 -19.63 5.12
CA SER A 126 8.42 -19.41 3.75
C SER A 126 7.94 -20.49 2.79
N ALA A 127 8.07 -21.77 3.17
CA ALA A 127 7.58 -22.88 2.36
C ALA A 127 6.06 -22.82 2.11
N LEU A 128 5.26 -22.47 3.13
CA LEU A 128 3.81 -22.32 2.99
C LEU A 128 3.45 -21.13 2.11
N ARG A 129 4.17 -20.00 2.23
CA ARG A 129 3.99 -18.83 1.35
C ARG A 129 4.22 -19.21 -0.12
N GLU A 130 5.32 -19.87 -0.42
CA GLU A 130 5.65 -20.31 -1.78
C GLU A 130 4.58 -21.26 -2.32
N ARG A 131 4.15 -22.24 -1.51
CA ARG A 131 3.10 -23.18 -1.89
C ARG A 131 1.76 -22.49 -2.17
N LEU A 132 1.35 -21.53 -1.33
CA LEU A 132 0.11 -20.78 -1.52
C LEU A 132 0.17 -19.90 -2.77
N LEU A 133 1.30 -19.24 -3.03
CA LEU A 133 1.50 -18.42 -4.22
C LEU A 133 1.56 -19.27 -5.50
N ALA A 134 2.20 -20.44 -5.47
CA ALA A 134 2.23 -21.36 -6.58
C ALA A 134 0.83 -21.88 -6.94
N LEU A 135 -0.01 -22.16 -5.94
CA LEU A 135 -1.39 -22.59 -6.15
C LEU A 135 -2.31 -21.45 -6.62
N ALA A 136 -2.13 -20.24 -6.08
CA ALA A 136 -2.88 -19.05 -6.50
C ALA A 136 -2.50 -18.58 -7.92
N GLY A 137 -1.24 -18.78 -8.34
CA GLY A 137 -0.73 -18.40 -9.66
C GLY A 137 -1.04 -19.39 -10.79
N ARG A 138 -1.42 -20.64 -10.48
CA ARG A 138 -1.86 -21.62 -11.50
C ARG A 138 -3.29 -21.30 -11.95
N THR A 139 -3.42 -20.60 -13.07
CA THR A 139 -4.65 -20.54 -13.86
C THR A 139 -4.97 -21.96 -14.36
N PRO A 140 -6.21 -22.46 -14.28
CA PRO A 140 -6.55 -23.78 -14.82
C PRO A 140 -6.42 -23.75 -16.34
N GLY A 141 -5.32 -24.29 -16.90
CA GLY A 141 -5.11 -24.39 -18.35
C GLY A 141 -3.66 -24.47 -18.84
N SER A 142 -2.66 -24.12 -18.04
CA SER A 142 -1.24 -24.29 -18.42
C SER A 142 -0.65 -25.53 -17.74
N GLY A 143 -0.60 -26.62 -18.51
CA GLY A 143 -0.23 -27.96 -18.08
C GLY A 143 1.21 -28.15 -17.61
N GLU A 144 1.35 -29.23 -16.83
CA GLU A 144 2.48 -30.14 -16.65
C GLU A 144 3.94 -29.65 -16.78
N GLN A 145 4.70 -29.97 -15.72
CA GLN A 145 6.18 -29.99 -15.60
C GLN A 145 6.85 -28.71 -15.06
N ALA A 146 6.88 -28.60 -13.73
CA ALA A 146 8.03 -28.03 -13.02
C ALA A 146 8.38 -29.00 -11.89
N THR A 147 9.27 -29.94 -12.21
CA THR A 147 9.85 -30.92 -11.30
C THR A 147 10.74 -30.23 -10.26
N ALA A 148 10.86 -30.89 -9.12
CA ALA A 148 11.52 -30.53 -7.88
C ALA A 148 12.86 -29.77 -7.95
N GLU A 149 13.13 -29.07 -6.84
CA GLU A 149 14.46 -28.75 -6.32
C GLU A 149 15.16 -27.51 -6.89
N GLN A 150 14.63 -26.34 -6.54
CA GLN A 150 15.39 -25.10 -6.58
C GLN A 150 15.39 -24.46 -5.19
N ALA A 151 16.55 -24.55 -4.53
CA ALA A 151 16.87 -23.78 -3.33
C ALA A 151 16.65 -22.28 -3.60
N PRO A 152 16.34 -21.46 -2.57
CA PRO A 152 16.05 -20.04 -2.75
C PRO A 152 17.27 -19.33 -3.35
N MET A 153 17.19 -19.01 -4.64
CA MET A 153 18.21 -18.23 -5.34
C MET A 153 18.19 -16.81 -4.74
N PRO A 154 19.35 -16.20 -4.45
CA PRO A 154 19.40 -14.89 -3.81
C PRO A 154 18.69 -13.84 -4.68
N GLU A 155 17.68 -13.19 -4.10
CA GLU A 155 17.00 -12.01 -4.66
C GLU A 155 18.05 -11.10 -5.33
N ARG A 156 17.91 -10.83 -6.64
CA ARG A 156 18.83 -9.90 -7.31
C ARG A 156 18.54 -8.51 -6.74
N PRO A 157 19.48 -7.88 -6.00
CA PRO A 157 19.20 -6.61 -5.35
C PRO A 157 19.08 -5.52 -6.42
N LEU A 158 17.91 -4.88 -6.50
CA LEU A 158 17.68 -3.75 -7.40
C LEU A 158 18.09 -2.45 -6.71
N PHE A 159 17.64 -2.24 -5.48
CA PHE A 159 17.91 -1.02 -4.74
C PHE A 159 17.89 -1.25 -3.22
N ARG A 160 18.76 -0.54 -2.50
CA ARG A 160 18.80 -0.53 -1.04
C ARG A 160 18.87 0.91 -0.54
N VAL A 161 17.96 1.26 0.37
CA VAL A 161 17.95 2.57 1.01
C VAL A 161 19.03 2.57 2.09
N ARG A 162 19.86 3.62 2.13
CA ARG A 162 20.83 3.77 3.22
C ARG A 162 20.08 4.23 4.48
N ASN A 163 20.31 3.56 5.61
CA ASN A 163 19.65 3.91 6.88
C ASN A 163 19.92 5.36 7.31
N ARG A 164 21.10 5.91 6.98
CA ARG A 164 21.43 7.31 7.23
C ARG A 164 20.51 8.26 6.46
N ASP A 165 20.19 7.94 5.20
CA ASP A 165 19.35 8.77 4.35
C ASP A 165 17.92 8.73 4.89
N LEU A 166 17.46 7.57 5.39
CA LEU A 166 16.18 7.43 6.08
C LEU A 166 16.08 8.28 7.38
N VAL A 167 17.13 8.27 8.22
CA VAL A 167 17.14 9.08 9.45
C VAL A 167 17.11 10.56 9.12
N ILE A 168 17.99 11.02 8.22
CA ILE A 168 18.04 12.42 7.81
C ILE A 168 16.73 12.84 7.14
N SER A 169 16.11 11.96 6.35
CA SER A 169 14.83 12.27 5.70
C SER A 169 13.72 12.49 6.72
N GLN A 170 13.68 11.73 7.83
CA GLN A 170 12.73 11.97 8.90
C GLN A 170 13.03 13.27 9.67
N LEU A 171 14.30 13.63 9.88
CA LEU A 171 14.69 14.92 10.48
C LEU A 171 14.28 16.11 9.61
N LEU A 172 14.28 15.95 8.29
CA LEU A 172 13.82 16.93 7.31
C LEU A 172 12.29 16.90 7.09
N THR A 173 11.52 16.24 7.96
CA THR A 173 10.05 16.43 7.96
C THR A 173 9.70 17.69 8.76
N PRO A 174 8.64 18.45 8.39
CA PRO A 174 8.30 19.69 9.10
C PRO A 174 8.18 19.52 10.61
N GLN A 175 7.54 18.43 11.05
CA GLN A 175 7.38 18.08 12.47
C GLN A 175 8.72 17.93 13.22
N ALA A 176 9.72 17.28 12.62
CA ALA A 176 11.02 17.08 13.25
C ALA A 176 11.91 18.33 13.13
N PHE A 177 11.83 19.03 12.00
CA PHE A 177 12.60 20.24 11.73
C PHE A 177 12.22 21.38 12.69
N PHE A 178 10.93 21.57 12.98
CA PHE A 178 10.45 22.59 13.91
C PHE A 178 10.42 22.15 15.38
N LEU A 179 10.74 20.88 15.69
CA LEU A 179 10.76 20.38 17.06
C LEU A 179 11.68 21.21 17.98
N PRO A 180 12.93 21.56 17.61
CA PRO A 180 13.78 22.38 18.48
C PRO A 180 13.19 23.76 18.78
N VAL A 181 12.48 24.35 17.82
CA VAL A 181 11.78 25.64 18.00
C VAL A 181 10.62 25.48 18.98
N GLY A 182 9.84 24.41 18.87
CA GLY A 182 8.77 24.09 19.83
C GLY A 182 9.32 23.87 21.24
N VAL A 183 10.44 23.15 21.37
CA VAL A 183 11.13 22.95 22.65
C VAL A 183 11.64 24.27 23.22
N ALA A 184 12.30 25.10 22.41
CA ALA A 184 12.77 26.42 22.84
C ALA A 184 11.62 27.31 23.29
N PHE A 185 10.50 27.34 22.56
CA PHE A 185 9.30 28.07 22.94
C PHE A 185 8.77 27.64 24.31
N VAL A 186 8.64 26.32 24.53
CA VAL A 186 8.23 25.74 25.81
C VAL A 186 9.19 26.15 26.93
N VAL A 187 10.50 26.04 26.70
CA VAL A 187 11.53 26.42 27.69
C VAL A 187 11.50 27.91 27.99
N THR A 188 11.27 28.77 26.99
CA THR A 188 11.17 30.22 27.19
C THR A 188 9.91 30.59 27.99
N GLN A 189 8.75 30.02 27.65
CA GLN A 189 7.52 30.20 28.44
C GLN A 189 7.76 29.79 29.90
N PHE A 190 8.43 28.66 30.08
CA PHE A 190 8.81 28.16 31.39
C PHE A 190 9.68 29.15 32.19
N VAL A 191 10.73 29.69 31.58
CA VAL A 191 11.66 30.64 32.24
C VAL A 191 10.96 31.96 32.60
N LEU A 192 9.99 32.41 31.79
CA LEU A 192 9.31 33.69 32.00
C LEU A 192 8.19 33.62 33.06
N GLU A 193 7.39 32.55 33.07
CA GLU A 193 6.21 32.44 33.96
C GLU A 193 6.55 31.88 35.35
N GLY A 194 7.71 31.23 35.51
CA GLY A 194 8.27 30.85 36.81
C GLY A 194 7.46 29.85 37.64
N SER A 195 6.32 29.35 37.16
CA SER A 195 5.48 28.39 37.88
C SER A 195 5.27 27.11 37.09
N TRP A 196 5.49 25.97 37.75
CA TRP A 196 5.19 24.65 37.21
C TRP A 196 3.89 24.15 37.84
N THR A 197 2.88 23.90 37.03
CA THR A 197 1.87 22.91 37.42
C THR A 197 2.36 21.54 36.95
N PHE A 198 2.20 20.52 37.78
CA PHE A 198 2.43 19.13 37.37
C PHE A 198 1.69 18.79 36.06
N ILE A 199 0.48 19.35 35.90
CA ILE A 199 -0.35 19.23 34.71
C ILE A 199 0.34 19.81 33.47
N GLY A 200 0.97 20.99 33.57
CA GLY A 200 1.68 21.63 32.47
C GLY A 200 2.92 20.85 31.99
N ILE A 201 3.67 20.24 32.91
CA ILE A 201 4.80 19.36 32.56
C ILE A 201 4.27 18.13 31.83
N ALA A 202 3.28 17.46 32.41
CA ALA A 202 2.74 16.23 31.87
C ALA A 202 2.15 16.45 30.47
N SER A 203 1.42 17.55 30.24
CA SER A 203 0.84 17.87 28.93
C SER A 203 1.92 18.16 27.88
N THR A 204 2.95 18.92 28.25
CA THR A 204 4.07 19.26 27.37
C THR A 204 4.87 18.03 26.97
N VAL A 205 5.24 17.18 27.94
CA VAL A 205 5.95 15.93 27.68
C VAL A 205 5.13 15.00 26.80
N THR A 206 3.81 14.90 27.06
CA THR A 206 2.91 14.08 26.24
C THR A 206 2.80 14.60 24.81
N ALA A 207 2.69 15.92 24.63
CA ALA A 207 2.65 16.55 23.32
C ALA A 207 3.97 16.32 22.55
N MET A 208 5.11 16.55 23.19
CA MET A 208 6.43 16.29 22.59
C MET A 208 6.63 14.83 22.24
N ALA A 209 6.22 13.90 23.11
CA ALA A 209 6.30 12.47 22.85
C ALA A 209 5.52 12.09 21.58
N GLY A 210 4.32 12.66 21.37
CA GLY A 210 3.54 12.46 20.15
C GLY A 210 4.30 12.90 18.88
N VAL A 211 4.93 14.07 18.91
CA VAL A 211 5.69 14.64 17.77
C VAL A 211 6.96 13.82 17.48
N VAL A 212 7.68 13.38 18.51
CA VAL A 212 8.94 12.62 18.36
C VAL A 212 8.68 11.17 17.94
N LEU A 213 7.63 10.55 18.48
CA LEU A 213 7.39 9.12 18.28
C LEU A 213 7.02 8.77 16.85
N GLN A 214 6.37 9.67 16.10
CA GLN A 214 5.97 9.41 14.72
C GLN A 214 7.16 9.26 13.75
N PRO A 215 8.13 10.20 13.68
CA PRO A 215 9.38 10.03 12.94
C PRO A 215 10.14 8.77 13.33
N VAL A 216 10.28 8.50 14.64
CA VAL A 216 10.99 7.32 15.16
C VAL A 216 10.33 6.03 14.65
N ARG A 217 8.99 5.94 14.75
CA ARG A 217 8.25 4.78 14.23
C ARG A 217 8.48 4.58 12.73
N ARG A 218 8.51 5.65 11.93
CA ARG A 218 8.79 5.56 10.49
C ARG A 218 10.21 5.05 10.20
N VAL A 219 11.22 5.53 10.93
CA VAL A 219 12.59 5.00 10.82
C VAL A 219 12.63 3.51 11.15
N LEU A 220 11.98 3.09 12.23
CA LEU A 220 11.95 1.68 12.65
C LEU A 220 11.19 0.79 11.66
N GLN A 221 10.14 1.31 11.01
CA GLN A 221 9.35 0.61 10.00
C GLN A 221 10.10 0.45 8.68
N ASP A 222 10.77 1.50 8.19
CA ASP A 222 11.44 1.49 6.89
C ASP A 222 12.94 1.13 6.99
N TRP A 223 13.41 0.69 8.16
CA TRP A 223 14.80 0.34 8.39
C TRP A 223 15.26 -0.82 7.49
N ASP A 224 16.49 -0.73 6.98
CA ASP A 224 17.08 -1.70 6.06
C ASP A 224 16.17 -2.05 4.88
N PHE A 225 15.51 -1.04 4.31
CA PHE A 225 14.63 -1.23 3.16
C PHE A 225 15.43 -1.73 1.94
N ARG A 226 15.03 -2.89 1.42
CA ARG A 226 15.60 -3.56 0.25
C ARG A 226 14.49 -3.86 -0.75
N LEU A 227 14.79 -3.54 -2.00
CA LEU A 227 14.00 -3.90 -3.16
C LEU A 227 14.84 -4.83 -4.04
N GLY A 228 14.28 -5.97 -4.40
CA GLY A 228 14.92 -6.96 -5.27
C GLY A 228 13.96 -7.51 -6.32
N ARG A 229 14.50 -8.31 -7.23
CA ARG A 229 13.72 -9.22 -8.05
C ARG A 229 13.80 -10.63 -7.49
N ASP A 230 12.63 -11.25 -7.39
CA ASP A 230 12.45 -12.67 -7.12
C ASP A 230 12.85 -13.51 -8.35
N ALA A 231 13.02 -14.83 -8.17
CA ALA A 231 13.40 -15.76 -9.24
C ALA A 231 12.42 -15.73 -10.44
N ASP A 232 11.13 -15.51 -10.16
CA ASP A 232 10.06 -15.37 -11.15
C ASP A 232 10.01 -13.98 -11.81
N GLY A 233 10.99 -13.10 -11.57
CA GLY A 233 11.03 -11.74 -12.10
C GLY A 233 10.08 -10.74 -11.40
N ARG A 234 9.39 -11.16 -10.34
CA ARG A 234 8.50 -10.30 -9.55
C ARG A 234 9.30 -9.38 -8.63
N LEU A 235 8.80 -8.17 -8.37
CA LEU A 235 9.42 -7.27 -7.39
C LEU A 235 9.15 -7.75 -5.97
N SER A 236 10.20 -7.89 -5.16
CA SER A 236 10.10 -8.21 -3.74
C SER A 236 10.64 -7.05 -2.89
N VAL A 237 9.93 -6.76 -1.81
CA VAL A 237 10.26 -5.67 -0.89
C VAL A 237 10.45 -6.26 0.51
N ARG A 238 11.52 -5.86 1.19
CA ARG A 238 11.83 -6.25 2.57
C ARG A 238 12.22 -5.04 3.40
N PHE A 239 11.62 -4.86 4.57
CA PHE A 239 11.91 -3.73 5.47
C PHE A 239 11.53 -4.03 6.92
N GLY A 240 12.08 -3.23 7.83
CA GLY A 240 11.65 -3.14 9.22
C GLY A 240 12.65 -3.73 10.23
N LEU A 241 12.91 -2.96 11.29
CA LEU A 241 13.75 -3.36 12.41
C LEU A 241 12.95 -4.07 13.50
N VAL A 242 11.81 -3.46 13.90
CA VAL A 242 10.93 -3.97 14.96
C VAL A 242 10.01 -5.06 14.44
N GLU A 243 9.51 -4.91 13.23
CA GLU A 243 8.69 -5.90 12.56
C GLU A 243 9.23 -6.04 11.16
N THR A 244 10.01 -7.09 10.92
CA THR A 244 10.51 -7.36 9.57
C THR A 244 9.37 -7.89 8.72
N ARG A 245 9.12 -7.22 7.60
CA ARG A 245 8.08 -7.58 6.63
C ARG A 245 8.73 -7.94 5.30
N SER A 246 8.19 -8.97 4.65
CA SER A 246 8.54 -9.33 3.27
C SER A 246 7.27 -9.50 2.46
N GLN A 247 7.20 -8.76 1.35
CA GLN A 247 6.06 -8.76 0.44
C GLN A 247 6.53 -8.88 -1.02
N ILE A 248 5.71 -9.51 -1.86
CA ILE A 248 5.90 -9.53 -3.31
C ILE A 248 4.89 -8.55 -3.90
N VAL A 249 5.36 -7.64 -4.74
CA VAL A 249 4.55 -6.60 -5.38
C VAL A 249 4.12 -7.10 -6.77
N PRO A 250 2.82 -7.35 -7.01
CA PRO A 250 2.33 -7.77 -8.32
C PRO A 250 2.31 -6.60 -9.30
N LEU A 251 3.28 -6.53 -10.21
CA LEU A 251 3.41 -5.48 -11.22
C LEU A 251 2.13 -5.32 -12.09
N ASN A 252 1.49 -6.44 -12.41
CA ASN A 252 0.26 -6.47 -13.20
C ASN A 252 -0.98 -5.91 -12.47
N ARG A 253 -0.87 -5.52 -11.20
CA ARG A 253 -1.98 -4.94 -10.42
C ARG A 253 -1.71 -3.52 -9.95
N VAL A 254 -0.55 -2.97 -10.27
CA VAL A 254 -0.24 -1.55 -10.05
C VAL A 254 -1.25 -0.71 -10.85
N GLN A 255 -1.98 0.13 -10.13
CA GLN A 255 -3.01 1.03 -10.67
C GLN A 255 -2.43 2.41 -10.96
N ALA A 256 -1.59 2.92 -10.07
CA ALA A 256 -0.93 4.21 -10.24
C ALA A 256 0.40 4.26 -9.48
N ILE A 257 1.28 5.16 -9.91
CA ILE A 257 2.51 5.49 -9.20
C ILE A 257 2.41 6.91 -8.67
N GLY A 258 2.58 7.09 -7.36
CA GLY A 258 2.65 8.39 -6.72
C GLY A 258 4.10 8.77 -6.43
N VAL A 259 4.52 9.95 -6.85
CA VAL A 259 5.85 10.51 -6.57
C VAL A 259 5.69 11.75 -5.71
N THR A 260 6.39 11.81 -4.58
CA THR A 260 6.28 12.92 -3.63
C THR A 260 7.65 13.54 -3.36
N TRP A 261 7.73 14.88 -3.45
CA TRP A 261 8.89 15.70 -3.11
C TRP A 261 8.53 16.69 -2.00
N PRO A 262 8.73 16.30 -0.71
CA PRO A 262 8.59 17.21 0.43
C PRO A 262 9.51 18.42 0.32
N LEU A 263 9.10 19.57 0.86
CA LEU A 263 9.81 20.84 0.70
C LEU A 263 11.30 20.74 1.04
N LEU A 264 11.60 20.27 2.25
CA LEU A 264 12.96 20.21 2.79
C LEU A 264 13.80 19.12 2.10
N TRP A 265 13.16 18.11 1.52
CA TRP A 265 13.83 17.02 0.79
C TRP A 265 14.30 17.46 -0.61
N ARG A 266 13.66 18.49 -1.19
CA ARG A 266 14.03 19.02 -2.51
C ARG A 266 15.46 19.54 -2.55
N LEU A 267 15.96 20.08 -1.45
CA LEU A 267 17.35 20.54 -1.33
C LEU A 267 18.36 19.40 -1.49
N GLN A 268 17.98 18.19 -1.08
CA GLN A 268 18.80 16.98 -1.22
C GLN A 268 18.48 16.18 -2.51
N GLY A 269 17.55 16.67 -3.34
CA GLY A 269 17.09 15.94 -4.52
C GLY A 269 16.37 14.62 -4.19
N TRP A 270 15.82 14.50 -2.98
CA TRP A 270 15.15 13.29 -2.51
C TRP A 270 13.68 13.28 -2.89
N LEU A 271 13.19 12.07 -3.12
CA LEU A 271 11.80 11.76 -3.40
C LEU A 271 11.36 10.48 -2.69
N HIS A 272 10.05 10.31 -2.65
CA HIS A 272 9.38 9.11 -2.18
C HIS A 272 8.52 8.57 -3.32
N LEU A 273 8.57 7.25 -3.59
CA LEU A 273 7.69 6.57 -4.55
C LEU A 273 6.67 5.67 -3.85
N ARG A 274 5.40 5.83 -4.23
CA ARG A 274 4.29 5.00 -3.83
C ARG A 274 3.69 4.23 -4.99
N LEU A 275 3.21 3.02 -4.71
CA LEU A 275 2.52 2.16 -5.67
C LEU A 275 1.12 1.85 -5.16
N ASP A 276 0.14 2.40 -5.85
CA ASP A 276 -1.24 2.11 -5.56
C ASP A 276 -1.63 0.80 -6.26
N ILE A 277 -2.01 -0.21 -5.48
CA ILE A 277 -2.24 -1.57 -5.96
C ILE A 277 -3.70 -1.94 -5.71
N ALA A 278 -4.38 -2.45 -6.75
CA ALA A 278 -5.76 -2.89 -6.63
C ALA A 278 -5.89 -4.05 -5.64
N GLY A 279 -6.90 -3.96 -4.75
CA GLY A 279 -7.20 -4.97 -3.74
C GLY A 279 -6.42 -4.84 -2.42
N TYR A 280 -5.41 -3.97 -2.38
CA TYR A 280 -4.65 -3.65 -1.17
C TYR A 280 -5.19 -2.40 -0.42
N ALA A 281 -6.11 -1.64 -1.04
CA ALA A 281 -6.74 -0.47 -0.45
C ALA A 281 -7.90 -0.86 0.49
N GLY A 282 -7.61 -0.97 1.78
CA GLY A 282 -8.65 -0.96 2.83
C GLY A 282 -9.29 0.44 2.98
N PRO A 283 -10.52 0.54 3.49
CA PRO A 283 -11.25 1.81 3.60
C PRO A 283 -10.45 2.86 4.36
N GLN A 284 -10.52 4.10 3.85
CA GLN A 284 -9.93 5.30 4.44
C GLN A 284 -10.39 5.47 5.88
N SER A 285 -9.55 5.09 6.83
CA SER A 285 -9.70 5.39 8.25
C SER A 285 -8.35 5.88 8.76
N GLY A 286 -8.35 7.08 9.36
CA GLY A 286 -7.16 7.90 9.64
C GLY A 286 -6.18 7.32 10.65
N GLY A 287 -5.39 6.31 10.24
CA GLY A 287 -4.18 5.87 10.92
C GLY A 287 -3.01 5.80 9.93
N ASP A 288 -1.81 6.18 10.39
CA ASP A 288 -0.54 6.32 9.65
C ASP A 288 0.01 4.99 9.06
N ASP A 289 -0.84 3.96 8.92
CA ASP A 289 -0.51 2.56 8.60
C ASP A 289 -1.17 2.13 7.27
N LYS A 290 -1.13 3.00 6.24
CA LYS A 290 -1.39 2.59 4.84
C LYS A 290 -0.34 1.54 4.44
N ARG A 291 -0.77 0.27 4.36
CA ARG A 291 0.05 -0.92 4.64
C ARG A 291 0.77 -1.57 3.45
N SER A 292 0.72 -1.05 2.23
CA SER A 292 1.25 -1.78 1.06
C SER A 292 1.64 -0.91 -0.14
N ASP A 293 1.86 0.39 0.09
CA ASP A 293 1.93 1.42 -0.96
C ASP A 293 3.35 1.93 -1.24
N ARG A 294 4.43 1.28 -0.76
CA ARG A 294 5.80 1.88 -0.76
C ARG A 294 6.78 1.15 -1.67
N LEU A 295 7.23 1.81 -2.72
CA LEU A 295 8.29 1.33 -3.63
C LEU A 295 9.66 1.90 -3.26
N LEU A 296 9.70 3.15 -2.80
CA LEU A 296 10.92 3.83 -2.37
C LEU A 296 10.58 4.81 -1.23
N PRO A 297 10.90 4.49 0.04
CA PRO A 297 10.55 5.38 1.16
C PRO A 297 11.31 6.71 1.12
N VAL A 298 12.59 6.66 0.70
CA VAL A 298 13.44 7.81 0.37
C VAL A 298 14.50 7.37 -0.63
N GLY A 299 14.76 8.21 -1.63
CA GLY A 299 15.91 8.06 -2.51
C GLY A 299 16.09 9.27 -3.42
N VAL A 300 17.23 9.33 -4.09
CA VAL A 300 17.54 10.37 -5.07
C VAL A 300 16.68 10.24 -6.32
N PHE A 301 16.51 11.35 -7.05
CA PHE A 301 15.73 11.39 -8.29
C PHE A 301 16.08 10.28 -9.28
N GLU A 302 17.36 10.00 -9.48
CA GLU A 302 17.84 8.96 -10.41
C GLU A 302 17.40 7.54 -10.01
N ALA A 303 17.44 7.23 -8.71
CA ALA A 303 16.93 5.96 -8.22
C ALA A 303 15.42 5.86 -8.47
N GLY A 304 14.69 6.95 -8.23
CA GLY A 304 13.26 7.02 -8.53
C GLY A 304 12.96 6.80 -10.02
N ARG A 305 13.73 7.44 -10.91
CA ARG A 305 13.62 7.29 -12.36
C ARG A 305 13.80 5.84 -12.81
N LEU A 306 14.84 5.16 -12.32
CA LEU A 306 15.09 3.74 -12.61
C LEU A 306 13.94 2.84 -12.13
N LEU A 307 13.40 3.09 -10.93
CA LEU A 307 12.31 2.30 -10.39
C LEU A 307 10.98 2.53 -11.11
N VAL A 308 10.72 3.75 -11.59
CA VAL A 308 9.55 4.03 -12.42
C VAL A 308 9.66 3.31 -13.76
N TRP A 309 10.83 3.37 -14.42
CA TRP A 309 11.08 2.64 -15.66
C TRP A 309 10.91 1.12 -15.50
N GLU A 310 11.33 0.60 -14.35
CA GLU A 310 11.20 -0.81 -14.00
C GLU A 310 9.73 -1.26 -13.87
N VAL A 311 8.89 -0.42 -13.25
CA VAL A 311 7.46 -0.73 -13.05
C VAL A 311 6.62 -0.40 -14.28
N LEU A 312 6.98 0.66 -15.01
CA LEU A 312 6.31 1.17 -16.20
C LEU A 312 7.35 1.42 -17.32
N PRO A 313 7.69 0.38 -18.10
CA PRO A 313 8.61 0.52 -19.22
C PRO A 313 8.13 1.59 -20.22
N GLY A 314 9.04 2.44 -20.69
CA GLY A 314 8.72 3.56 -21.60
C GLY A 314 8.48 4.90 -20.90
N VAL A 315 8.21 4.89 -19.60
CA VAL A 315 7.95 6.11 -18.82
C VAL A 315 9.23 6.63 -18.16
N ASP A 316 9.78 7.73 -18.68
CA ASP A 316 10.86 8.48 -18.00
C ASP A 316 10.30 9.61 -17.14
N LEU A 317 10.50 9.52 -15.82
CA LEU A 317 10.11 10.51 -14.83
C LEU A 317 10.67 11.93 -15.11
N GLY A 318 11.85 12.03 -15.74
CA GLY A 318 12.49 13.30 -16.07
C GLY A 318 11.94 14.00 -17.31
N ALA A 319 11.25 13.27 -18.19
CA ALA A 319 10.78 13.76 -19.48
C ALA A 319 9.26 13.94 -19.57
N LEU A 320 8.55 13.87 -18.43
CA LEU A 320 7.08 13.93 -18.41
C LEU A 320 6.55 15.33 -18.77
N PRO A 321 5.82 15.48 -19.89
CA PRO A 321 5.23 16.76 -20.26
C PRO A 321 4.10 17.11 -19.30
N THR A 322 4.12 18.32 -18.74
CA THR A 322 2.99 18.83 -17.93
C THR A 322 2.68 20.29 -18.27
N ALA A 323 1.43 20.56 -18.63
CA ALA A 323 0.92 21.90 -18.89
C ALA A 323 0.29 22.49 -17.62
N PRO A 324 0.59 23.75 -17.25
CA PRO A 324 -0.09 24.44 -16.16
C PRO A 324 -1.55 24.74 -16.52
N PRO A 325 -2.43 25.00 -15.52
CA PRO A 325 -3.80 25.43 -15.80
C PRO A 325 -3.83 26.82 -16.48
N PRO A 326 -4.96 27.23 -17.08
CA PRO A 326 -5.14 28.59 -17.62
C PRO A 326 -5.02 29.67 -16.53
N ARG A 327 -4.52 30.86 -16.89
CA ARG A 327 -4.19 31.95 -15.94
C ARG A 327 -5.33 32.32 -14.98
N ARG A 328 -6.58 32.17 -15.39
CA ARG A 328 -7.77 32.45 -14.57
C ARG A 328 -7.90 31.53 -13.34
N ALA A 329 -7.31 30.34 -13.37
CA ALA A 329 -7.20 29.45 -12.22
C ALA A 329 -6.34 30.04 -11.07
N ARG A 330 -5.57 31.11 -11.31
CA ARG A 330 -4.85 31.84 -10.25
C ARG A 330 -5.78 32.42 -9.19
N TRP A 331 -7.03 32.75 -9.54
CA TRP A 331 -8.02 33.23 -8.56
C TRP A 331 -8.42 32.15 -7.56
N LEU A 332 -8.50 30.89 -8.00
CA LEU A 332 -8.78 29.74 -7.12
C LEU A 332 -7.52 29.30 -6.36
N HIS A 333 -6.37 29.40 -6.99
CA HIS A 333 -5.11 28.83 -6.51
C HIS A 333 -3.94 29.81 -6.66
N PRO A 334 -3.91 30.92 -5.91
CA PRO A 334 -2.93 31.99 -6.10
C PRO A 334 -1.49 31.50 -5.90
N PHE A 335 -1.27 30.64 -4.91
CA PHE A 335 0.05 30.09 -4.58
C PHE A 335 0.33 28.74 -5.24
N ALA A 336 -0.72 27.97 -5.58
CA ALA A 336 -0.58 26.62 -6.13
C ALA A 336 -0.60 26.55 -7.66
N PHE A 337 -0.98 27.64 -8.35
CA PHE A 337 -1.11 27.70 -9.80
C PHE A 337 0.10 27.12 -10.55
N ARG A 338 1.32 27.53 -10.19
CA ARG A 338 2.55 27.06 -10.85
C ARG A 338 2.93 25.62 -10.51
N ALA A 339 2.46 25.12 -9.37
CA ALA A 339 2.73 23.77 -8.90
C ALA A 339 1.80 22.73 -9.55
N MET A 340 0.65 23.17 -10.06
CA MET A 340 -0.31 22.31 -10.74
C MET A 340 0.04 22.11 -12.20
N GLY A 341 -0.27 20.94 -12.73
CA GLY A 341 -0.19 20.67 -14.15
C GLY A 341 -0.67 19.26 -14.50
N ALA A 342 -0.97 19.03 -15.77
CA ALA A 342 -1.36 17.73 -16.27
C ALA A 342 -0.80 17.52 -17.68
N GLY A 343 -0.66 16.28 -18.08
CA GLY A 343 -0.18 15.94 -19.42
C GLY A 343 -0.42 14.48 -19.77
N LEU A 344 -0.24 14.18 -21.05
CA LEU A 344 -0.48 12.88 -21.64
C LEU A 344 0.83 12.41 -22.26
N THR A 345 1.28 11.21 -21.90
CA THR A 345 2.37 10.50 -22.61
C THR A 345 1.79 9.34 -23.42
N PRO A 346 2.62 8.57 -24.16
CA PRO A 346 2.16 7.36 -24.81
C PRO A 346 1.65 6.28 -23.85
N GLU A 347 2.30 6.08 -22.68
CA GLU A 347 1.90 5.02 -21.74
C GLU A 347 1.02 5.49 -20.56
N VAL A 348 1.19 6.74 -20.10
CA VAL A 348 0.55 7.23 -18.87
C VAL A 348 -0.06 8.62 -18.99
N PHE A 349 -1.11 8.83 -18.21
CA PHE A 349 -1.56 10.16 -17.82
C PHE A 349 -0.76 10.64 -16.61
N VAL A 350 -0.22 11.85 -16.67
CA VAL A 350 0.53 12.48 -15.58
C VAL A 350 -0.23 13.69 -15.04
N ALA A 351 -0.37 13.76 -13.72
CA ALA A 351 -0.90 14.93 -13.03
C ALA A 351 0.06 15.35 -11.92
N ARG A 352 0.32 16.66 -11.77
CA ARG A 352 1.14 17.23 -10.70
C ARG A 352 0.38 18.27 -9.89
N THR A 353 0.66 18.33 -8.60
CA THR A 353 0.03 19.25 -7.64
C THR A 353 0.99 19.58 -6.48
N GLY A 354 0.59 20.54 -5.63
CA GLY A 354 1.18 20.76 -4.32
C GLY A 354 2.37 21.72 -4.27
N VAL A 355 2.28 22.71 -3.37
CA VAL A 355 3.25 23.81 -3.26
C VAL A 355 4.45 23.40 -2.41
N LEU A 356 4.19 23.15 -1.12
CA LEU A 356 5.22 22.78 -0.14
C LEU A 356 5.66 21.33 -0.36
N THR A 357 4.71 20.44 -0.55
CA THR A 357 4.96 19.05 -0.94
C THR A 357 4.47 18.89 -2.36
N ARG A 358 5.39 18.60 -3.28
CA ARG A 358 5.07 18.41 -4.70
C ARG A 358 4.67 16.96 -4.84
N GLU A 359 3.55 16.71 -5.49
CA GLU A 359 3.04 15.38 -5.76
C GLU A 359 2.83 15.22 -7.26
N MET A 360 3.21 14.07 -7.79
CA MET A 360 2.97 13.68 -9.17
C MET A 360 2.37 12.28 -9.19
N THR A 361 1.27 12.11 -9.90
CA THR A 361 0.59 10.82 -10.06
C THR A 361 0.70 10.39 -11.51
N LEU A 362 1.17 9.16 -11.72
CA LEU A 362 1.28 8.49 -13.02
C LEU A 362 0.23 7.41 -13.09
N VAL A 363 -0.71 7.53 -14.02
CA VAL A 363 -1.81 6.60 -14.21
C VAL A 363 -1.70 5.95 -15.59
N PRO A 364 -1.34 4.65 -15.68
CA PRO A 364 -1.32 3.93 -16.95
C PRO A 364 -2.71 3.85 -17.57
N TYR A 365 -2.81 4.07 -18.89
CA TYR A 365 -4.11 4.08 -19.57
C TYR A 365 -4.87 2.74 -19.46
N ALA A 366 -4.13 1.62 -19.43
CA ALA A 366 -4.69 0.28 -19.23
C ALA A 366 -5.40 0.11 -17.87
N ARG A 367 -5.12 0.98 -16.89
CA ARG A 367 -5.66 0.95 -15.53
C ARG A 367 -6.77 1.96 -15.26
N LEU A 368 -7.04 2.85 -16.23
CA LEU A 368 -8.15 3.80 -16.14
C LEU A 368 -9.49 3.07 -16.21
N GLN A 369 -10.31 3.23 -15.17
CA GLN A 369 -11.63 2.64 -15.09
C GLN A 369 -12.71 3.62 -15.56
N SER A 370 -12.68 4.85 -15.01
CA SER A 370 -13.61 5.91 -15.38
C SER A 370 -12.89 7.24 -15.50
N VAL A 371 -13.44 8.10 -16.35
CA VAL A 371 -12.99 9.49 -16.49
C VAL A 371 -14.19 10.37 -16.20
N ARG A 372 -14.03 11.33 -15.28
CA ARG A 372 -15.09 12.25 -14.87
C ARG A 372 -14.64 13.68 -15.05
N VAL A 373 -15.51 14.52 -15.58
CA VAL A 373 -15.31 15.97 -15.63
C VAL A 373 -16.27 16.59 -14.61
N ILE A 374 -15.74 17.33 -13.65
CA ILE A 374 -16.53 18.03 -12.63
C ILE A 374 -16.30 19.52 -12.78
N GLN A 375 -17.40 20.27 -12.83
CA GLN A 375 -17.40 21.72 -12.84
C GLN A 375 -18.30 22.24 -11.72
N GLY A 376 -17.68 22.79 -10.67
CA GLY A 376 -18.39 23.46 -9.60
C GLY A 376 -18.91 24.86 -9.99
N PRO A 377 -19.71 25.52 -9.14
CA PRO A 377 -20.30 26.84 -9.45
C PRO A 377 -19.27 27.93 -9.77
N VAL A 378 -18.21 28.04 -8.95
CA VAL A 378 -17.14 29.04 -9.17
C VAL A 378 -16.30 28.69 -10.39
N GLN A 379 -16.06 27.39 -10.63
CA GLN A 379 -15.39 26.92 -11.84
C GLN A 379 -16.21 27.25 -13.09
N ARG A 380 -17.54 27.15 -13.02
CA ARG A 380 -18.44 27.57 -14.12
C ARG A 380 -18.34 29.07 -14.43
N LEU A 381 -18.26 29.91 -13.39
CA LEU A 381 -18.08 31.35 -13.59
C LEU A 381 -16.74 31.70 -14.26
N LEU A 382 -15.72 30.87 -14.06
CA LEU A 382 -14.37 31.05 -14.60
C LEU A 382 -14.09 30.21 -15.85
N ASP A 383 -15.09 29.52 -16.41
CA ASP A 383 -14.94 28.53 -17.49
C ASP A 383 -13.86 27.46 -17.22
N LEU A 384 -13.78 26.99 -15.98
CA LEU A 384 -12.86 25.95 -15.55
C LEU A 384 -13.58 24.63 -15.31
N ALA A 385 -12.86 23.52 -15.38
CA ALA A 385 -13.33 22.20 -14.99
C ALA A 385 -12.17 21.32 -14.50
N THR A 386 -12.47 20.32 -13.67
CA THR A 386 -11.48 19.36 -13.17
C THR A 386 -11.73 17.99 -13.75
N VAL A 387 -10.70 17.37 -14.30
CA VAL A 387 -10.75 16.00 -14.86
C VAL A 387 -10.18 15.01 -13.85
N TYR A 388 -10.95 14.00 -13.53
CA TYR A 388 -10.57 12.87 -12.68
C TYR A 388 -10.39 11.64 -13.55
N ALA A 389 -9.19 11.07 -13.49
CA ALA A 389 -8.82 9.83 -14.15
C ALA A 389 -8.75 8.74 -13.08
N ASP A 390 -9.89 8.08 -12.84
CA ASP A 390 -10.07 7.15 -11.71
C ASP A 390 -9.62 5.73 -12.08
N THR A 391 -8.94 5.07 -11.14
CA THR A 391 -8.48 3.68 -11.23
C THR A 391 -9.24 2.80 -10.25
N ALA A 392 -9.13 1.48 -10.40
CA ALA A 392 -9.87 0.53 -9.58
C ALA A 392 -9.38 0.52 -8.12
N GLY A 393 -10.20 1.04 -7.19
CA GLY A 393 -9.92 1.04 -5.76
C GLY A 393 -8.72 1.91 -5.35
N GLY A 394 -8.29 2.82 -6.22
CA GLY A 394 -7.00 3.49 -6.15
C GLY A 394 -7.04 5.02 -6.13
N GLN A 395 -5.86 5.64 -6.11
CA GLN A 395 -5.66 7.08 -6.27
C GLN A 395 -5.94 7.50 -7.72
N SER A 396 -6.83 8.46 -7.88
CA SER A 396 -7.11 9.07 -9.18
C SER A 396 -6.04 10.08 -9.58
N GLY A 397 -5.68 10.10 -10.85
CA GLY A 397 -4.94 11.23 -11.44
C GLY A 397 -5.90 12.40 -11.63
N VAL A 398 -5.53 13.61 -11.17
CA VAL A 398 -6.45 14.77 -11.20
C VAL A 398 -5.83 15.96 -11.94
N ALA A 399 -6.39 16.30 -13.10
CA ALA A 399 -6.10 17.57 -13.78
C ALA A 399 -7.02 18.66 -13.25
N LYS A 400 -6.55 19.43 -12.26
CA LYS A 400 -7.31 20.49 -11.59
C LYS A 400 -7.44 21.74 -12.45
N ASP A 401 -8.64 22.32 -12.44
CA ASP A 401 -8.95 23.65 -12.96
C ASP A 401 -8.40 23.90 -14.37
N ARG A 402 -8.65 22.95 -15.28
CA ARG A 402 -8.37 23.07 -16.71
C ARG A 402 -9.39 23.98 -17.38
N ASP A 403 -9.06 24.47 -18.56
CA ASP A 403 -10.06 25.10 -19.41
C ASP A 403 -11.19 24.11 -19.72
N VAL A 404 -12.46 24.53 -19.77
CA VAL A 404 -13.57 23.58 -19.99
C VAL A 404 -13.41 22.80 -21.29
N ALA A 405 -13.00 23.45 -22.38
CA ALA A 405 -12.79 22.78 -23.66
C ALA A 405 -11.60 21.81 -23.57
N GLU A 406 -10.51 22.22 -22.92
CA GLU A 406 -9.36 21.36 -22.63
C GLU A 406 -9.74 20.17 -21.76
N ALA A 407 -10.61 20.36 -20.75
CA ALA A 407 -11.03 19.33 -19.81
C ALA A 407 -11.83 18.22 -20.53
N TRP A 408 -12.75 18.61 -21.41
CA TRP A 408 -13.49 17.67 -22.25
C TRP A 408 -12.60 16.97 -23.26
N TRP A 409 -11.68 17.69 -23.90
CA TRP A 409 -10.69 17.09 -24.78
C TRP A 409 -9.81 16.08 -24.05
N LEU A 410 -9.29 16.42 -22.86
CA LEU A 410 -8.54 15.50 -22.01
C LEU A 410 -9.38 14.28 -21.65
N ALA A 411 -10.66 14.46 -21.29
CA ALA A 411 -11.52 13.35 -20.93
C ALA A 411 -11.74 12.38 -22.09
N GLU A 412 -11.98 12.90 -23.29
CA GLU A 412 -12.08 12.13 -24.51
C GLU A 412 -10.77 11.37 -24.80
N GLN A 413 -9.64 12.07 -24.77
CA GLN A 413 -8.31 11.49 -25.00
C GLN A 413 -7.95 10.38 -24.02
N LEU A 414 -8.27 10.56 -22.73
CA LEU A 414 -8.11 9.55 -21.70
C LEU A 414 -8.99 8.33 -21.99
N SER A 415 -10.24 8.54 -22.41
CA SER A 415 -11.15 7.44 -22.74
C SER A 415 -10.70 6.64 -23.98
N ILE A 416 -10.19 7.33 -25.01
CA ILE A 416 -9.66 6.70 -26.24
C ILE A 416 -8.42 5.88 -25.92
N ARG A 417 -7.42 6.48 -25.25
CA ARG A 417 -6.18 5.77 -24.89
C ARG A 417 -6.44 4.62 -23.93
N ALA A 418 -7.36 4.79 -22.98
CA ALA A 418 -7.75 3.70 -22.08
C ALA A 418 -8.40 2.53 -22.84
N ARG A 419 -9.22 2.82 -23.87
CA ARG A 419 -9.81 1.78 -24.72
C ARG A 419 -8.76 1.08 -25.58
N GLN A 420 -7.84 1.83 -26.18
CA GLN A 420 -6.73 1.28 -26.98
C GLN A 420 -5.81 0.40 -26.13
N ALA A 421 -5.48 0.84 -24.92
CA ALA A 421 -4.63 0.09 -23.99
C ALA A 421 -5.32 -1.15 -23.37
N ARG A 422 -6.67 -1.17 -23.35
CA ARG A 422 -7.48 -2.33 -22.91
C ARG A 422 -7.87 -3.27 -24.04
N GLY A 423 -7.80 -2.83 -25.29
CA GLY A 423 -8.10 -3.66 -26.45
C GLY A 423 -7.13 -4.84 -26.54
N PRO A 424 -7.52 -5.96 -27.18
CA PRO A 424 -6.55 -6.99 -27.54
C PRO A 424 -5.45 -6.30 -28.35
N ALA A 425 -4.18 -6.68 -28.10
CA ALA A 425 -3.05 -6.25 -28.91
C ALA A 425 -3.48 -6.20 -30.39
N PRO A 426 -3.19 -5.10 -31.13
CA PRO A 426 -3.69 -4.96 -32.48
C PRO A 426 -3.31 -6.23 -33.23
N LEU A 427 -4.34 -6.98 -33.68
CA LEU A 427 -4.15 -8.04 -34.64
C LEU A 427 -3.42 -7.37 -35.79
N MET A 428 -2.13 -7.66 -35.94
CA MET A 428 -1.45 -7.42 -37.19
C MET A 428 -2.29 -8.17 -38.20
N THR A 429 -3.04 -7.44 -39.00
CA THR A 429 -3.65 -7.95 -40.21
C THR A 429 -2.49 -8.39 -41.08
N SER A 430 -2.07 -9.64 -40.90
CA SER A 430 -1.48 -10.40 -41.98
C SER A 430 -2.58 -10.43 -43.04
N THR A 431 -2.44 -9.58 -44.05
CA THR A 431 -3.13 -9.74 -45.32
C THR A 431 -2.62 -11.03 -45.92
N VAL A 432 -3.12 -12.16 -45.43
CA VAL A 432 -3.14 -13.42 -46.16
C VAL A 432 -4.37 -13.32 -47.05
N ASN A 433 -4.06 -13.30 -48.33
CA ASN A 433 -4.95 -13.18 -49.46
C ASN A 433 -5.70 -14.51 -49.63
N GLU A 434 -6.99 -14.58 -49.31
CA GLU A 434 -7.91 -15.58 -49.87
C GLU A 434 -9.31 -14.96 -50.08
N PRO A 435 -9.96 -15.22 -51.23
CA PRO A 435 -11.28 -14.68 -51.54
C PRO A 435 -12.38 -15.48 -50.84
N VAL A 436 -13.20 -14.78 -50.04
CA VAL A 436 -14.44 -15.33 -49.49
C VAL A 436 -15.55 -15.13 -50.52
N ASP A 437 -15.58 -16.00 -51.52
CA ASP A 437 -16.77 -16.27 -52.31
C ASP A 437 -17.20 -17.72 -52.06
N ALA A 438 -18.49 -17.88 -51.76
CA ALA A 438 -19.22 -19.12 -51.44
C ALA A 438 -19.30 -19.45 -49.94
N LEU A 439 -20.37 -18.98 -49.30
CA LEU A 439 -21.19 -19.75 -48.34
C LEU A 439 -22.45 -18.94 -47.96
N TRP A 440 -23.33 -18.75 -48.94
CA TRP A 440 -24.74 -18.42 -48.71
C TRP A 440 -25.60 -19.26 -49.67
N GLN A 441 -25.67 -20.57 -49.44
CA GLN A 441 -26.69 -21.42 -50.04
C GLN A 441 -27.92 -21.42 -49.11
N ARG A 442 -29.03 -20.86 -49.61
CA ARG A 442 -30.36 -21.00 -49.01
C ARG A 442 -30.84 -22.45 -49.16
N PRO A 443 -31.48 -23.07 -48.16
CA PRO A 443 -32.20 -24.31 -48.37
C PRO A 443 -33.54 -24.04 -49.08
N ASP A 444 -33.77 -24.79 -50.16
CA ASP A 444 -34.97 -24.82 -50.98
C ASP A 444 -36.24 -25.16 -50.18
N ARG A 445 -37.35 -24.49 -50.56
CA ARG A 445 -38.71 -24.89 -50.20
C ARG A 445 -39.07 -26.17 -50.95
N ALA A 446 -39.22 -27.27 -50.22
CA ALA A 446 -39.89 -28.46 -50.71
C ALA A 446 -41.38 -28.14 -50.97
N GLN A 447 -41.77 -28.14 -52.25
CA GLN A 447 -43.13 -28.47 -52.67
C GLN A 447 -43.28 -30.00 -52.56
N ALA A 448 -44.34 -30.45 -51.89
CA ALA A 448 -44.84 -31.81 -52.01
C ALA A 448 -46.25 -31.77 -52.65
N PRO A 449 -46.63 -32.78 -53.46
CA PRO A 449 -47.74 -32.69 -54.39
C PRO A 449 -49.08 -33.23 -53.84
N THR A 450 -50.14 -32.79 -54.53
CA THR A 450 -51.45 -33.44 -54.80
C THR A 450 -52.44 -33.67 -53.65
N ALA A 451 -53.58 -32.96 -53.75
CA ALA A 451 -54.86 -33.55 -54.13
C ALA A 451 -55.56 -32.64 -55.15
#